data_AF-A0A529K5B8-F1
#
_entry.id   AF-A0A529K5B8-F1
#
_cell.length_a   1.000
_cell.length_b   1.000
_cell.length_c   1.000
_cell.angle_alpha   90.00
_cell.angle_beta   90.00
_cell.angle_gamma   90.00
#
_symmetry.space_group_name_H-M   'P 1'
#
loop_
_entity.id
_entity.type
_entity.pdbx_description
1 polymer ?
#
loop_
_entity_poly.entity_id
_entity_poly.type
_entity_poly.pdbx_seq_one_letter_code
_entity_poly.pdbx_strand_id
1 'polypeptide(L)'
;MDLAEENSGETMQWAAITGVIATVSVFAIAQGLSYPLLSFILQRQGVSPAMIGLSAAMTPVGFIVSSPLIPALARRFGAGRTALTCAALSAIMLALIGWTQNVYLWFPLRFLIGVVTNPLYVLSEIWVIALAPPLRRGRVMGVYST
;
A
#
# COMPACT_ATOMS: atom_id res chain seq x y z
N MET A 1 0.64 3.70 49.83
CA MET A 1 1.16 4.81 49.03
C MET A 1 2.27 4.22 48.18
N ASP A 2 1.89 3.47 47.12
CA ASP A 2 2.80 2.91 46.09
C ASP A 2 2.01 2.07 45.05
N LEU A 3 0.94 2.64 44.48
CA LEU A 3 0.20 2.05 43.35
C LEU A 3 0.15 3.01 42.15
N ALA A 4 1.08 3.97 42.08
CA ALA A 4 1.06 5.07 41.13
C ALA A 4 2.26 5.10 40.17
N GLU A 5 3.00 3.99 40.03
CA GLU A 5 4.16 3.90 39.12
C GLU A 5 4.01 2.88 37.98
N GLU A 6 2.83 2.32 37.76
CA GLU A 6 2.60 1.32 36.70
C GLU A 6 1.72 1.86 35.55
N ASN A 7 1.94 3.10 35.09
CA ASN A 7 1.16 3.63 33.96
C ASN A 7 1.89 4.63 33.05
N SER A 8 3.21 4.51 32.93
CA SER A 8 4.05 5.40 32.09
C SER A 8 4.58 4.76 30.80
N GLY A 9 3.98 3.65 30.35
CA GLY A 9 4.47 2.87 29.18
C GLY A 9 3.51 2.70 27.98
N GLU A 10 2.19 2.89 28.15
CA GLU A 10 1.20 2.44 27.13
C GLU A 10 0.47 3.55 26.36
N THR A 11 0.74 4.84 26.62
CA THR A 11 -0.08 5.95 26.10
C THR A 11 0.24 6.44 24.68
N MET A 12 1.23 5.87 23.96
CA MET A 12 1.68 6.44 22.67
C MET A 12 1.58 5.54 21.41
N GLN A 13 1.19 4.27 21.50
CA GLN A 13 1.13 3.43 20.29
C GLN A 13 -0.15 3.63 19.45
N TRP A 14 -1.28 3.98 20.06
CA TRP A 14 -2.54 4.13 19.33
C TRP A 14 -2.53 5.32 18.35
N ALA A 15 -1.94 6.45 18.74
CA ALA A 15 -1.78 7.61 17.86
C ALA A 15 -0.84 7.31 16.67
N ALA A 16 0.22 6.53 16.90
CA ALA A 16 1.11 6.08 15.85
C ALA A 16 0.39 5.11 14.89
N ILE A 17 -0.41 4.17 15.41
CA ILE A 17 -1.19 3.21 14.62
C ILE A 17 -2.25 3.94 13.79
N THR A 18 -3.01 4.87 14.37
CA THR A 18 -4.01 5.65 13.64
C THR A 18 -3.37 6.57 12.60
N GLY A 19 -2.22 7.18 12.91
CA GLY A 19 -1.45 7.97 11.95
C GLY A 19 -0.98 7.12 10.74
N VAL A 20 -0.49 5.90 11.00
CA VAL A 20 -0.10 4.97 9.93
C VAL A 20 -1.32 4.54 9.11
N ILE A 21 -2.44 4.16 9.73
CA ILE A 21 -3.68 3.76 9.04
C ILE A 21 -4.24 4.91 8.19
N ALA A 22 -4.24 6.14 8.72
CA ALA A 22 -4.68 7.33 7.99
C ALA A 22 -3.77 7.58 6.77
N THR A 23 -2.45 7.46 6.94
CA THR A 23 -1.48 7.62 5.85
C THR A 23 -1.68 6.57 4.77
N VAL A 24 -1.85 5.29 5.15
CA VAL A 24 -2.14 4.18 4.22
C VAL A 24 -3.47 4.41 3.49
N SER A 25 -4.51 4.86 4.19
CA SER A 25 -5.82 5.16 3.60
C SER A 25 -5.75 6.29 2.58
N VAL A 26 -5.11 7.41 2.93
CA VAL A 26 -4.90 8.55 2.02
C VAL A 26 -4.10 8.11 0.79
N PHE A 27 -3.05 7.33 1.00
CA PHE A 27 -2.25 6.79 -0.08
C PHE A 27 -3.06 5.86 -1.00
N ALA A 28 -3.93 5.00 -0.44
CA ALA A 28 -4.82 4.14 -1.22
C ALA A 28 -5.81 4.95 -2.07
N ILE A 29 -6.38 6.03 -1.52
CA ILE A 29 -7.24 6.95 -2.26
C ILE A 29 -6.45 7.62 -3.40
N ALA A 30 -5.24 8.12 -3.11
CA ALA A 30 -4.38 8.76 -4.11
C ALA A 30 -4.04 7.81 -5.26
N GLN A 31 -3.71 6.54 -4.95
CA GLN A 31 -3.49 5.50 -5.96
C GLN A 31 -4.75 5.23 -6.78
N GLY A 32 -5.90 5.06 -6.12
CA GLY A 32 -7.19 4.82 -6.76
C GLY A 32 -7.59 5.93 -7.74
N LEU A 33 -7.23 7.17 -7.45
CA LEU A 33 -7.46 8.32 -8.33
C LEU A 33 -6.37 8.47 -9.41
N SER A 34 -5.14 8.05 -9.10
CA SER A 34 -4.02 8.10 -10.04
C SER A 34 -4.25 7.19 -11.24
N TYR A 35 -4.72 5.96 -11.07
CA TYR A 35 -4.99 5.04 -12.18
C TYR A 35 -5.92 5.60 -13.28
N PRO A 36 -7.12 6.12 -12.97
CA PRO A 36 -8.01 6.70 -13.97
C PRO A 36 -7.44 7.99 -14.58
N LEU A 37 -6.79 8.84 -13.78
CA LEU A 37 -6.16 10.06 -14.29
C LEU A 37 -5.05 9.72 -15.29
N LEU A 38 -4.24 8.72 -14.99
CA LEU A 38 -3.13 8.26 -15.82
C LEU A 38 -3.62 7.62 -17.12
N SER A 39 -4.73 6.88 -17.07
CA SER A 39 -5.42 6.37 -18.26
C SER A 39 -5.94 7.52 -19.14
N PHE A 40 -6.54 8.54 -18.55
CA PHE A 40 -7.05 9.71 -19.27
C PHE A 40 -5.93 10.55 -19.91
N ILE A 41 -4.79 10.71 -19.22
CA ILE A 41 -3.60 11.39 -19.76
C ILE A 41 -3.06 10.63 -20.99
N LEU A 42 -2.92 9.31 -20.90
CA LEU A 42 -2.41 8.50 -22.03
C LEU A 42 -3.38 8.53 -23.23
N GLN A 43 -4.69 8.52 -22.99
CA GLN A 43 -5.68 8.70 -24.05
C GLN A 43 -5.53 10.07 -24.72
N ARG A 44 -5.32 11.14 -23.95
CA ARG A 44 -5.06 12.48 -24.49
C ARG A 44 -3.73 12.59 -25.25
N GLN A 45 -2.74 11.78 -24.89
CA GLN A 45 -1.45 11.68 -25.60
C GLN A 45 -1.53 10.84 -26.89
N GLY A 46 -2.71 10.32 -27.26
CA GLY A 46 -2.90 9.52 -28.48
C GLY A 46 -2.31 8.11 -28.40
N VAL A 47 -2.00 7.63 -27.19
CA VAL A 47 -1.47 6.28 -26.97
C VAL A 47 -2.57 5.24 -27.24
N SER A 48 -2.22 4.15 -27.92
CA SER A 48 -3.21 3.11 -28.26
C SER A 48 -3.82 2.50 -26.99
N PRO A 49 -5.12 2.16 -26.99
CA PRO A 49 -5.77 1.53 -25.84
C PRO A 49 -5.07 0.23 -25.38
N ALA A 50 -4.50 -0.52 -26.33
CA ALA A 50 -3.72 -1.73 -26.05
C ALA A 50 -2.46 -1.44 -25.22
N MET A 51 -1.73 -0.36 -25.53
CA MET A 51 -0.56 0.04 -24.75
C MET A 51 -0.92 0.57 -23.37
N ILE A 52 -2.04 1.28 -23.23
CA ILE A 52 -2.56 1.73 -21.94
C ILE A 52 -2.89 0.52 -21.07
N GLY A 53 -3.57 -0.47 -21.65
CA GLY A 53 -3.89 -1.74 -20.99
C GLY A 53 -2.65 -2.52 -20.57
N LEU A 54 -1.66 -2.65 -21.46
CA LEU A 54 -0.41 -3.35 -21.16
C LEU A 54 0.36 -2.65 -20.02
N SER A 55 0.42 -1.32 -20.05
CA SER A 55 1.06 -0.54 -19.00
C SER A 55 0.30 -0.66 -17.68
N ALA A 56 -1.04 -0.68 -17.70
CA ALA A 56 -1.86 -0.89 -16.51
C ALA A 56 -1.69 -2.30 -15.92
N ALA A 57 -1.46 -3.31 -16.78
CA ALA A 57 -1.19 -4.68 -16.36
C ALA A 57 0.18 -4.85 -15.65
N MET A 58 1.11 -3.92 -15.81
CA MET A 58 2.40 -3.99 -15.11
C MET A 58 2.26 -3.90 -13.58
N THR A 59 1.26 -3.16 -13.08
CA THR A 59 0.99 -3.07 -11.65
C THR A 59 0.64 -4.45 -11.04
N PRO A 60 -0.41 -5.17 -11.51
CA PRO A 60 -0.74 -6.47 -10.95
C PRO A 60 0.37 -7.51 -11.16
N VAL A 61 1.15 -7.40 -12.23
CA VAL A 61 2.36 -8.23 -12.40
C VAL A 61 3.38 -7.95 -11.29
N GLY A 62 3.60 -6.67 -10.95
CA GLY A 62 4.43 -6.28 -9.81
C GLY A 62 3.93 -6.84 -8.48
N PHE A 63 2.60 -6.86 -8.28
CA PHE A 63 2.00 -7.46 -7.08
C PHE A 63 2.31 -8.96 -6.99
N ILE A 64 2.11 -9.71 -8.07
CA ILE A 64 2.39 -11.15 -8.09
C ILE A 64 3.85 -11.42 -7.77
N VAL A 65 4.77 -10.67 -8.38
CA VAL A 65 6.22 -10.82 -8.17
C VAL A 65 6.64 -10.48 -6.75
N SER A 66 6.01 -9.49 -6.12
CA SER A 66 6.38 -9.07 -4.76
C SER A 66 5.79 -9.96 -3.67
N SER A 67 4.71 -10.71 -3.94
CA SER A 67 4.01 -11.57 -2.98
C SER A 67 4.92 -12.44 -2.10
N PRO A 68 5.87 -13.24 -2.64
CA PRO A 68 6.75 -14.06 -1.81
C PRO A 68 7.76 -13.25 -0.97
N LEU A 69 8.01 -11.99 -1.33
CA LEU A 69 8.94 -11.11 -0.62
C LEU A 69 8.31 -10.52 0.65
N ILE A 70 6.99 -10.40 0.70
CA ILE A 70 6.26 -9.73 1.79
C ILE A 70 6.55 -10.36 3.16
N PRO A 71 6.47 -11.69 3.36
CA PRO A 71 6.73 -12.30 4.66
C PRO A 71 8.18 -12.15 5.08
N ALA A 72 9.12 -12.17 4.12
CA ALA A 72 10.54 -12.01 4.39
C ALA A 72 10.87 -10.58 4.84
N LEU A 73 10.32 -9.56 4.17
CA LEU A 73 10.50 -8.17 4.56
C LEU A 73 9.88 -7.89 5.94
N ALA A 74 8.65 -8.37 6.17
CA ALA A 74 7.95 -8.18 7.43
C ALA A 74 8.71 -8.78 8.62
N ARG A 75 9.27 -9.99 8.47
CA ARG A 75 10.09 -10.62 9.52
C ARG A 75 11.43 -9.94 9.73
N ARG A 76 12.06 -9.40 8.68
CA ARG A 76 13.42 -8.83 8.75
C ARG A 76 13.46 -7.40 9.28
N PHE A 77 12.50 -6.57 8.89
CA PHE A 77 12.52 -5.12 9.21
C PHE A 77 11.41 -4.69 10.18
N GLY A 78 10.46 -5.57 10.46
CA GLY A 78 9.28 -5.26 11.27
C GLY A 78 8.19 -4.54 10.45
N ALA A 79 6.93 -4.77 10.82
CA ALA A 79 5.77 -4.32 10.06
C ALA A 79 5.70 -2.78 9.91
N GLY A 80 5.95 -2.03 11.00
CA GLY A 80 5.83 -0.57 11.00
C GLY A 80 6.86 0.12 10.11
N ARG A 81 8.13 -0.28 10.22
CA ARG A 81 9.23 0.24 9.38
C ARG A 81 9.03 -0.14 7.91
N THR A 82 8.63 -1.37 7.63
CA THR A 82 8.35 -1.84 6.26
C THR A 82 7.24 -1.00 5.62
N ALA A 83 6.13 -0.77 6.32
CA ALA A 83 5.02 0.04 5.82
C ALA A 83 5.47 1.48 5.52
N LEU A 84 6.24 2.12 6.41
CA LEU A 84 6.75 3.47 6.19
C LEU A 84 7.69 3.56 4.98
N THR A 85 8.61 2.60 4.83
CA THR A 85 9.51 2.56 3.68
C THR A 85 8.77 2.34 2.37
N CYS A 86 7.75 1.47 2.37
CA CYS A 86 6.90 1.24 1.20
C CYS A 86 6.10 2.50 0.84
N ALA A 87 5.51 3.18 1.82
CA ALA A 87 4.77 4.42 1.60
C ALA A 87 5.67 5.51 0.98
N ALA A 88 6.88 5.71 1.53
CA ALA A 88 7.84 6.68 1.02
C ALA A 88 8.29 6.35 -0.41
N LEU A 89 8.64 5.09 -0.67
CA LEU A 89 9.04 4.63 -1.99
C LEU A 89 7.90 4.80 -3.01
N SER A 90 6.67 4.43 -2.66
CA SER A 90 5.52 4.59 -3.56
C SER A 90 5.23 6.06 -3.86
N ALA A 91 5.37 6.96 -2.88
CA ALA A 91 5.23 8.41 -3.11
C ALA A 91 6.29 8.93 -4.09
N ILE A 92 7.55 8.50 -3.94
CA ILE A 92 8.64 8.85 -4.87
C ILE A 92 8.33 8.34 -6.28
N MET A 93 7.88 7.09 -6.41
CA MET A 93 7.53 6.52 -7.71
C MET A 93 6.36 7.27 -8.37
N LEU A 94 5.35 7.66 -7.60
CA LEU A 94 4.21 8.43 -8.10
C LEU A 94 4.65 9.82 -8.61
N ALA A 95 5.50 10.50 -7.84
CA ALA A 95 6.08 11.78 -8.24
C ALA A 95 6.91 11.65 -9.53
N LEU A 96 7.67 10.56 -9.65
CA LEU A 96 8.47 10.27 -10.84
C LEU A 96 7.60 9.94 -12.06
N ILE A 97 6.46 9.25 -11.89
CA ILE A 97 5.46 9.08 -12.94
C ILE A 97 4.91 10.43 -13.39
N GLY A 98 4.55 11.31 -12.45
CA GLY A 98 4.04 12.65 -12.76
C GLY A 98 5.05 13.52 -13.51
N TRP A 99 6.34 13.41 -13.16
CA TRP A 99 7.43 14.15 -13.81
C TRP A 99 7.76 13.60 -15.21
N THR A 100 7.67 12.29 -15.40
CA THR A 100 8.05 11.67 -16.67
C THR A 100 6.90 11.75 -17.68
N GLN A 101 7.14 12.38 -18.84
CA GLN A 101 6.17 12.40 -19.96
C GLN A 101 6.46 11.29 -20.99
N ASN A 102 7.31 10.31 -20.64
CA ASN A 102 7.73 9.25 -21.55
C ASN A 102 6.99 7.94 -21.22
N VAL A 103 6.20 7.47 -22.19
CA VAL A 103 5.35 6.28 -22.08
C VAL A 103 6.17 5.00 -21.80
N TYR A 104 7.40 4.89 -22.30
CA TYR A 104 8.25 3.72 -22.08
C TYR A 104 8.75 3.63 -20.63
N LEU A 105 9.04 4.76 -20.00
CA LEU A 105 9.43 4.83 -18.58
C LEU A 105 8.25 4.49 -17.66
N TRP A 106 7.01 4.70 -18.10
CA TRP A 106 5.84 4.40 -17.28
C TRP A 106 5.64 2.90 -17.03
N PHE A 107 6.09 2.02 -17.93
CA PHE A 107 6.01 0.57 -17.74
C PHE A 107 6.80 0.09 -16.52
N PRO A 108 8.13 0.31 -16.43
CA PRO A 108 8.91 -0.09 -15.26
C PRO A 108 8.45 0.67 -14.01
N LEU A 109 8.10 1.95 -14.09
CA LEU A 109 7.60 2.67 -12.91
C LEU A 109 6.29 2.08 -12.36
N ARG A 110 5.34 1.70 -13.22
CA ARG A 110 4.10 1.03 -12.79
C ARG A 110 4.38 -0.35 -12.18
N PHE A 111 5.31 -1.11 -12.77
CA PHE A 111 5.76 -2.36 -12.18
C PHE A 111 6.37 -2.15 -10.78
N LEU A 112 7.27 -1.19 -10.62
CA LEU A 112 7.90 -0.87 -9.34
C LEU A 112 6.87 -0.38 -8.31
N ILE A 113 5.92 0.47 -8.70
CA ILE A 113 4.78 0.84 -7.86
C ILE A 113 4.05 -0.40 -7.38
N GLY A 114 3.78 -1.34 -8.29
CA GLY A 114 3.19 -2.63 -7.96
C GLY A 114 3.96 -3.33 -6.83
N VAL A 115 5.25 -3.54 -7.06
CA VAL A 115 6.14 -4.28 -6.15
C VAL A 115 6.23 -3.64 -4.76
N VAL A 116 6.35 -2.32 -4.70
CA VAL A 116 6.55 -1.58 -3.45
C VAL A 116 5.25 -1.47 -2.66
N THR A 117 4.12 -1.36 -3.34
CA THR A 117 2.84 -1.07 -2.68
C THR A 117 2.18 -2.32 -2.12
N ASN A 118 2.38 -3.49 -2.74
CA ASN A 118 1.75 -4.73 -2.29
C ASN A 118 2.07 -5.10 -0.81
N PRO A 119 3.34 -5.05 -0.33
CA PRO A 119 3.64 -5.28 1.08
C PRO A 119 2.85 -4.39 2.04
N LEU A 120 2.59 -3.13 1.65
CA LEU A 120 1.85 -2.17 2.47
C LEU A 120 0.37 -2.57 2.59
N TYR A 121 -0.25 -3.04 1.50
CA TYR A 121 -1.62 -3.58 1.54
C TYR A 121 -1.71 -4.82 2.43
N VAL A 122 -0.84 -5.81 2.21
CA VAL A 122 -0.86 -7.05 3.00
C VAL A 122 -0.60 -6.80 4.48
N LEU A 123 0.34 -5.92 4.83
CA LEU A 123 0.58 -5.55 6.22
C LEU A 123 -0.63 -4.84 6.85
N SER A 124 -1.31 -3.98 6.09
CA SER A 124 -2.52 -3.31 6.56
C SER A 124 -3.64 -4.32 6.86
N GLU A 125 -3.83 -5.33 5.99
CA GLU A 125 -4.80 -6.41 6.22
C GLU A 125 -4.46 -7.21 7.47
N ILE A 126 -3.18 -7.58 7.64
CA ILE A 126 -2.71 -8.30 8.83
C ILE A 126 -2.99 -7.50 10.11
N TRP A 127 -2.72 -6.19 10.11
CA TRP A 127 -3.01 -5.34 11.26
C TRP A 127 -4.50 -5.21 11.54
N VAL A 128 -5.32 -5.03 10.52
CA VAL A 128 -6.78 -4.98 10.66
C VAL A 128 -7.31 -6.30 11.25
N ILE A 129 -6.81 -7.44 10.78
CA ILE A 129 -7.17 -8.76 11.30
C ILE A 129 -6.67 -8.97 12.74
N ALA A 130 -5.47 -8.47 13.07
CA ALA A 130 -4.89 -8.59 14.40
C ALA A 130 -5.59 -7.71 15.45
N LEU A 131 -6.02 -6.50 15.06
CA LEU A 131 -6.81 -5.59 15.90
C LEU A 131 -8.28 -6.02 16.03
N ALA A 132 -8.77 -6.89 15.13
CA ALA A 132 -10.13 -7.40 15.21
C ALA A 132 -10.29 -8.35 16.42
N PRO A 133 -11.26 -8.11 17.32
CA PRO A 133 -11.43 -8.91 18.54
C PRO A 133 -11.70 -10.41 18.21
N PRO A 134 -11.11 -11.34 18.98
CA PRO A 134 -11.09 -12.78 18.66
C PRO A 134 -12.49 -13.41 18.56
N LEU A 135 -13.51 -12.80 19.18
CA LEU A 135 -14.85 -13.37 19.33
C LEU A 135 -15.75 -13.33 18.07
N ARG A 136 -15.32 -12.69 16.97
CA ARG A 136 -16.14 -12.56 15.73
C ARG A 136 -15.40 -12.83 14.42
N ARG A 137 -14.22 -13.47 14.47
CA ARG A 137 -13.36 -13.73 13.29
C ARG A 137 -14.10 -14.40 12.11
N GLY A 138 -14.99 -15.36 12.39
CA GLY A 138 -15.76 -16.05 11.35
C GLY A 138 -16.85 -15.18 10.68
N ARG A 139 -17.47 -14.25 11.42
CA ARG A 139 -18.52 -13.36 10.88
C ARG A 139 -17.94 -12.21 10.06
N VAL A 140 -16.73 -11.76 10.39
CA VAL A 140 -16.02 -10.72 9.63
C VAL A 140 -15.43 -11.30 8.34
N MET A 141 -14.87 -12.51 8.35
CA MET A 141 -14.43 -13.18 7.12
C MET A 141 -15.58 -13.43 6.14
N GLY A 142 -16.76 -13.87 6.62
CA GLY A 142 -17.91 -14.15 5.74
C GLY A 142 -18.48 -12.92 5.04
N VAL A 143 -18.40 -11.73 5.67
CA VAL A 143 -18.79 -10.45 5.04
C VAL A 143 -17.69 -9.92 4.13
N TYR A 144 -16.42 -10.21 4.41
CA TYR A 144 -15.31 -9.81 3.53
C TYR A 144 -15.25 -10.63 2.22
N SER A 145 -15.79 -11.85 2.24
CA SER A 145 -15.81 -12.75 1.09
C SER A 145 -17.08 -12.67 0.23
N THR A 146 -18.05 -11.81 0.59
CA THR A 146 -19.33 -11.63 -0.14
C THR A 146 -19.38 -10.23 -0.73
#